data_AF-A0A7I7P8J3-F1
#
_entry.id   AF-A0A7I7P8J3-F1
#
_cell.length_a   1.000
_cell.length_b   1.000
_cell.length_c   1.000
_cell.angle_alpha   90.00
_cell.angle_beta   90.00
_cell.angle_gamma   90.00
#
_symmetry.space_group_name_H-M   'P 1'
#
loop_
_entity.id
_entity.type
_entity.pdbx_description
1 polymer ?
#
loop_
_entity_poly.entity_id
_entity_poly.type
_entity_poly.pdbx_seq_one_letter_code
_entity_poly.pdbx_strand_id
1 'polypeptide(L)'
;MKTERNGDDGETRHEPAFRERWRDRQSAASRPGELIKQQERTEAGLVMLGVLLAAGALIAGTVSIARTEALPAVTQGMTVTASRAGDIPPARGAAVQFRDASGTTHGAVVVDVTATEVKAELDRPVSAPSGELVVPQGRQRLISVLMPRLR
;
A
#
# COMPACT_ATOMS: atom_id res chain seq x y z
N MET A 1 -67.81 -36.13 46.72
CA MET A 1 -67.38 -34.75 46.45
C MET A 1 -66.46 -34.30 47.58
N LYS A 2 -65.38 -33.56 47.27
CA LYS A 2 -64.17 -33.22 48.08
C LYS A 2 -63.03 -34.25 47.96
N THR A 3 -62.12 -34.10 46.99
CA THR A 3 -60.88 -33.29 46.92
C THR A 3 -59.79 -33.75 47.88
N GLU A 4 -58.70 -34.30 47.34
CA GLU A 4 -57.35 -33.84 47.67
C GLU A 4 -56.35 -34.17 46.57
N ARG A 5 -55.61 -33.13 46.20
CA ARG A 5 -54.53 -33.03 45.23
C ARG A 5 -53.25 -33.08 46.05
N ASN A 6 -52.29 -33.92 45.71
CA ASN A 6 -50.89 -33.58 45.97
C ASN A 6 -49.98 -34.21 44.93
N GLY A 7 -49.39 -33.33 44.13
CA GLY A 7 -48.43 -33.66 43.09
C GLY A 7 -47.02 -33.63 43.63
N ASP A 8 -46.25 -34.61 43.18
CA ASP A 8 -44.88 -34.50 42.68
C ASP A 8 -43.92 -33.57 43.44
N ASP A 9 -43.16 -34.16 44.37
CA ASP A 9 -42.02 -33.55 45.05
C ASP A 9 -40.73 -34.25 44.56
N GLY A 10 -40.03 -33.64 43.62
CA GLY A 10 -38.85 -34.25 42.98
C GLY A 10 -37.81 -33.31 42.39
N GLU A 11 -37.93 -31.99 42.56
CA GLU A 11 -37.15 -31.02 41.79
C GLU A 11 -36.33 -30.06 42.65
N THR A 12 -35.35 -30.55 43.42
CA THR A 12 -34.41 -29.67 44.18
C THR A 12 -32.97 -30.19 44.30
N ARG A 13 -32.52 -31.11 43.44
CA ARG A 13 -31.14 -31.67 43.53
C ARG A 13 -30.09 -30.98 42.64
N HIS A 14 -30.46 -29.97 41.85
CA HIS A 14 -29.57 -29.35 40.84
C HIS A 14 -28.91 -28.02 41.25
N GLU A 15 -29.39 -27.37 42.32
CA GLU A 15 -28.84 -26.10 42.80
C GLU A 15 -27.42 -26.16 43.42
N PRO A 16 -27.02 -27.17 44.21
CA PRO A 16 -25.71 -27.15 44.86
C PRO A 16 -24.55 -27.31 43.86
N ALA A 17 -24.74 -28.14 42.83
CA ALA A 17 -23.72 -28.38 41.79
C ALA A 17 -23.44 -27.15 40.92
N PHE A 18 -24.46 -26.30 40.69
CA PHE A 18 -24.27 -25.05 39.96
C PHE A 18 -23.44 -24.06 40.77
N ARG A 19 -23.67 -23.98 42.09
CA ARG A 19 -22.96 -23.07 42.99
C ARG A 19 -21.49 -23.43 43.17
N GLU A 20 -21.18 -24.72 43.28
CA GLU A 20 -19.79 -25.21 43.35
C GLU A 20 -19.05 -24.99 42.03
N ARG A 21 -19.66 -25.35 40.88
CA ARG A 21 -19.06 -25.12 39.55
C ARG A 21 -18.88 -23.65 39.20
N TRP A 22 -19.68 -22.76 39.78
CA TRP A 22 -19.51 -21.32 39.61
C TRP A 22 -18.33 -20.79 40.45
N ARG A 23 -18.16 -21.25 41.69
CA ARG A 23 -17.00 -20.91 42.54
C ARG A 23 -15.67 -21.40 41.97
N ASP A 24 -15.63 -22.62 41.45
CA ASP A 24 -14.41 -23.16 40.85
C ASP A 24 -13.98 -22.37 39.61
N ARG A 25 -14.96 -21.93 38.80
CA ARG A 25 -14.69 -21.07 37.64
C ARG A 25 -14.26 -19.66 38.02
N GLN A 26 -14.83 -19.06 39.06
CA GLN A 26 -14.35 -17.75 39.55
C GLN A 26 -12.95 -17.82 40.16
N SER A 27 -12.62 -18.91 40.85
CA SER A 27 -11.31 -19.09 41.49
C SER A 27 -10.19 -19.38 40.46
N ALA A 28 -10.52 -20.04 39.36
CA ALA A 28 -9.61 -20.21 38.22
C ALA A 28 -9.41 -18.92 37.41
N ALA A 29 -10.44 -18.07 37.31
CA ALA A 29 -10.39 -16.82 36.56
C ALA A 29 -9.78 -15.63 37.35
N SER A 30 -9.63 -15.76 38.68
CA SER A 30 -9.20 -14.66 39.56
C SER A 30 -7.94 -15.00 40.34
N ARG A 31 -6.86 -15.40 39.65
CA ARG A 31 -5.50 -15.33 40.22
C ARG A 31 -4.89 -13.97 39.87
N PRO A 32 -5.06 -12.93 40.71
CA PRO A 32 -4.52 -11.58 40.44
C PRO A 32 -2.98 -11.53 40.35
N GLY A 33 -2.26 -12.61 40.66
CA GLY A 33 -0.82 -12.71 40.48
C GLY A 33 -0.34 -13.14 39.08
N GLU A 34 -1.22 -13.61 38.20
CA GLU A 34 -0.83 -14.12 36.87
C GLU A 34 -0.71 -13.01 35.81
N LEU A 35 -1.39 -11.88 36.01
CA LEU A 35 -1.22 -10.66 35.22
C LEU A 35 0.16 -10.01 35.41
N ILE A 36 0.77 -10.17 36.59
CA ILE A 36 2.09 -9.60 36.91
C ILE A 36 3.22 -10.32 36.14
N LYS A 37 3.04 -11.61 35.81
CA LYS A 37 4.01 -12.38 35.00
C LYS A 37 3.90 -12.12 33.49
N GLN A 38 2.85 -11.46 33.02
CA GLN A 38 2.65 -11.15 31.59
C GLN A 38 3.42 -9.89 31.16
N GLN A 39 3.86 -9.05 32.11
CA GLN A 39 4.50 -7.76 31.82
C GLN A 39 5.77 -7.90 30.97
N GLU A 40 6.63 -8.89 31.25
CA GLU A 40 7.83 -9.15 30.45
C GLU A 40 7.51 -9.58 29.01
N ARG A 41 6.40 -10.32 28.79
CA ARG A 41 5.95 -10.69 27.44
C ARG A 41 5.38 -9.51 26.67
N THR A 42 4.64 -8.62 27.36
CA THR A 42 4.09 -7.42 26.73
C THR A 42 5.21 -6.45 26.34
N GLU A 43 6.22 -6.29 27.19
CA GLU A 43 7.40 -5.47 26.87
C GLU A 43 8.20 -6.06 25.71
N ALA A 44 8.47 -7.37 25.70
CA ALA A 44 9.14 -8.02 24.57
C ALA A 44 8.33 -7.87 23.26
N GLY A 45 7.00 -7.99 23.32
CA GLY A 45 6.12 -7.78 22.17
C GLY A 45 6.14 -6.34 21.65
N LEU A 46 6.15 -5.35 22.56
CA LEU A 46 6.24 -3.93 22.20
C LEU A 46 7.61 -3.57 21.60
N VAL A 47 8.70 -4.11 22.15
CA VAL A 47 10.05 -3.94 21.60
C VAL A 47 10.14 -4.56 20.22
N MET A 48 9.63 -5.78 20.03
CA MET A 48 9.62 -6.45 18.74
C MET A 48 8.77 -5.66 17.71
N LEU A 49 7.60 -5.16 18.11
CA LEU A 49 6.75 -4.32 17.26
C LEU A 49 7.47 -3.01 16.90
N GLY A 50 8.14 -2.37 17.86
CA GLY A 50 8.95 -1.17 17.62
C GLY A 50 10.09 -1.41 16.65
N VAL A 51 10.81 -2.53 16.78
CA VAL A 51 11.85 -2.94 15.84
C VAL A 51 11.26 -3.22 14.46
N LEU A 52 10.11 -3.88 14.37
CA LEU A 52 9.44 -4.14 13.09
C LEU A 52 9.01 -2.85 12.40
N LEU A 53 8.47 -1.89 13.16
CA LEU A 53 8.09 -0.57 12.65
C LEU A 53 9.31 0.23 12.20
N ALA A 54 10.38 0.24 12.99
CA ALA A 54 11.62 0.93 12.64
C ALA A 54 12.28 0.30 11.39
N ALA A 55 12.34 -1.03 11.32
CA ALA A 55 12.86 -1.75 10.16
C ALA A 55 11.98 -1.50 8.92
N GLY A 56 10.66 -1.55 9.05
CA GLY A 56 9.72 -1.26 7.97
C GLY A 56 9.86 0.19 7.45
N ALA A 57 10.02 1.16 8.35
CA ALA A 57 10.25 2.55 8.00
C ALA A 57 11.59 2.76 7.26
N LEU A 58 12.65 2.09 7.71
CA LEU A 58 13.96 2.13 7.03
C LEU A 58 13.89 1.54 5.62
N ILE A 59 13.20 0.41 5.44
CA ILE A 59 13.01 -0.22 4.12
C ILE A 59 12.18 0.70 3.21
N ALA A 60 11.11 1.32 3.72
CA ALA A 60 10.33 2.28 2.94
C ALA A 60 11.15 3.50 2.49
N GLY A 61 12.13 3.92 3.29
CA GLY A 61 13.03 5.04 2.99
C GLY A 61 14.02 4.79 1.86
N THR A 62 14.32 3.53 1.53
CA THR A 62 15.27 3.16 0.46
C THR A 62 14.59 2.83 -0.87
N VAL A 63 13.26 2.69 -0.90
CA VAL A 63 12.54 2.42 -2.15
C VAL A 63 12.57 3.65 -3.05
N SER A 64 13.15 3.48 -4.25
CA SER A 64 13.11 4.47 -5.32
C SER A 64 12.21 4.01 -6.46
N ILE A 65 11.31 4.87 -6.92
CA ILE A 65 10.49 4.63 -8.12
C ILE A 65 11.07 5.38 -9.31
N ALA A 66 10.77 4.89 -10.53
CA ALA A 66 11.08 5.64 -11.74
C ALA A 66 10.32 6.97 -11.73
N ARG A 67 11.04 8.08 -11.94
CA ARG A 67 10.45 9.40 -12.16
C ARG A 67 10.24 9.54 -13.65
N THR A 68 9.01 9.83 -14.06
CA THR A 68 8.68 10.12 -15.45
C THR A 68 8.08 11.51 -15.57
N GLU A 69 8.34 12.17 -16.69
CA GLU A 69 7.76 13.45 -17.06
C GLU A 69 6.88 13.24 -18.28
N ALA A 70 5.63 13.68 -18.21
CA ALA A 70 4.70 13.66 -19.34
C ALA A 70 4.80 15.00 -20.07
N LEU A 71 5.39 14.98 -21.26
CA LEU A 71 5.53 16.14 -22.12
C LEU A 71 4.41 16.13 -23.17
N PRO A 72 3.71 17.25 -23.42
CA PRO A 72 2.71 17.30 -24.47
C PRO A 72 3.38 17.06 -25.83
N ALA A 73 2.85 16.13 -26.60
CA ALA A 73 3.47 15.64 -27.81
C ALA A 73 2.50 15.52 -28.98
N VAL A 74 3.02 15.77 -30.17
CA VAL A 74 2.32 15.66 -31.45
C VAL A 74 2.98 14.56 -32.26
N THR A 75 2.17 13.70 -32.87
CA THR A 75 2.67 12.61 -33.70
C THR A 75 2.56 12.98 -35.18
N GLN A 76 3.54 12.55 -35.95
CA GLN A 76 3.59 12.67 -37.39
C GLN A 76 4.14 11.36 -37.96
N GLY A 77 3.23 10.44 -38.30
CA GLY A 77 3.57 9.12 -38.78
C GLY A 77 4.25 8.26 -37.71
N MET A 78 5.56 8.02 -37.87
CA MET A 78 6.40 7.31 -36.89
C MET A 78 7.15 8.24 -35.95
N THR A 79 7.15 9.55 -36.18
CA THR A 79 7.87 10.49 -35.32
C THR A 79 6.92 11.17 -34.36
N VAL A 80 7.38 11.35 -33.12
CA VAL A 80 6.67 12.07 -32.06
C VAL A 80 7.55 13.23 -31.64
N THR A 81 7.00 14.43 -31.68
CA THR A 81 7.69 15.64 -31.23
C THR A 81 6.98 16.12 -29.97
N ALA A 82 7.74 16.27 -28.89
CA ALA A 82 7.25 16.78 -27.63
C ALA A 82 7.95 18.09 -27.29
N SER A 83 7.21 19.06 -26.76
CA SER A 83 7.81 20.29 -26.25
C SER A 83 8.45 20.01 -24.89
N ARG A 84 9.72 20.39 -24.77
CA ARG A 84 10.52 20.20 -23.56
C ARG A 84 10.33 21.40 -22.65
N ALA A 85 9.81 21.15 -21.45
CA ALA A 85 9.77 22.12 -20.36
C ALA A 85 10.76 21.78 -19.23
N GLY A 86 11.30 20.55 -19.21
CA GLY A 86 12.17 20.03 -18.15
C GLY A 86 13.65 20.39 -18.28
N ASP A 87 14.30 20.59 -17.14
CA ASP A 87 15.71 21.01 -17.03
C ASP A 87 16.71 19.96 -17.55
N ILE A 88 16.40 18.67 -17.41
CA ILE A 88 17.31 17.58 -17.79
C ILE A 88 16.85 16.98 -19.13
N PRO A 89 17.68 17.07 -20.19
CA PRO A 89 17.35 16.47 -21.47
C PRO A 89 17.48 14.95 -21.41
N PRO A 90 16.55 14.19 -22.02
CA PRO A 90 16.76 12.76 -22.19
C PRO A 90 17.98 12.50 -23.08
N ALA A 91 18.66 11.38 -22.83
CA ALA A 91 19.72 10.94 -23.71
C ALA A 91 19.16 10.51 -25.07
N ARG A 92 19.89 10.80 -26.14
CA ARG A 92 19.61 10.21 -27.46
C ARG A 92 19.72 8.68 -27.37
N GLY A 93 18.75 7.96 -27.92
CA GLY A 93 18.61 6.52 -27.80
C GLY A 93 17.89 6.05 -26.53
N ALA A 94 17.43 6.96 -25.66
CA ALA A 94 16.64 6.58 -24.49
C ALA A 94 15.28 6.00 -24.91
N ALA A 95 14.88 4.92 -24.25
CA ALA A 95 13.53 4.37 -24.37
C ALA A 95 12.54 5.31 -23.66
N VAL A 96 11.51 5.73 -24.39
CA VAL A 96 10.42 6.60 -23.95
C VAL A 96 9.09 5.96 -24.34
N GLN A 97 7.99 6.47 -23.81
CA GLN A 97 6.66 5.96 -24.15
C GLN A 97 5.79 7.11 -24.64
N PHE A 98 5.07 6.91 -25.74
CA PHE A 98 4.02 7.82 -26.16
C PHE A 98 2.68 7.30 -25.66
N ARG A 99 1.96 8.10 -24.86
CA ARG A 99 0.61 7.82 -24.40
C ARG A 99 -0.37 8.64 -25.23
N ASP A 100 -1.31 7.97 -25.89
CA ASP A 100 -2.36 8.63 -26.64
C ASP A 100 -3.52 9.11 -25.72
N ALA A 101 -4.48 9.84 -26.30
CA ALA A 101 -5.66 10.32 -25.59
C ALA A 101 -6.61 9.20 -25.09
N SER A 102 -6.50 7.98 -25.64
CA SER A 102 -7.24 6.81 -25.15
C SER A 102 -6.61 6.18 -23.90
N GLY A 103 -5.38 6.61 -23.55
CA GLY A 103 -4.57 6.04 -22.49
C GLY A 103 -3.70 4.87 -22.94
N THR A 104 -3.70 4.54 -24.23
CA THR A 104 -2.84 3.50 -24.80
C THR A 104 -1.40 3.99 -24.88
N THR A 105 -0.46 3.16 -24.43
CA THR A 105 0.97 3.48 -24.43
C THR A 105 1.70 2.74 -25.54
N HIS A 106 2.53 3.46 -26.27
CA HIS A 106 3.34 2.98 -27.38
C HIS A 106 4.82 3.19 -27.08
N GLY A 107 5.65 2.20 -27.39
CA GLY A 107 7.10 2.31 -27.26
C GLY A 107 7.67 3.29 -28.29
N ALA A 108 8.62 4.11 -27.85
CA ALA A 108 9.36 5.02 -28.71
C ALA A 108 10.80 5.17 -28.22
N VAL A 109 11.69 5.62 -29.10
CA VAL A 109 13.11 5.85 -28.82
C VAL A 109 13.47 7.28 -29.18
N VAL A 110 14.16 7.99 -28.28
CA VAL A 110 14.59 9.37 -28.54
C VAL A 110 15.61 9.39 -29.68
N VAL A 111 15.27 10.04 -30.79
CA VAL A 111 16.14 10.16 -31.97
C VAL A 111 16.84 11.50 -32.06
N ASP A 112 16.28 12.54 -31.46
CA ASP A 112 16.86 13.88 -31.44
C ASP A 112 16.37 14.70 -30.24
N VAL A 113 17.21 15.58 -29.70
CA VAL A 113 16.90 16.42 -28.55
C VAL A 113 17.49 17.81 -28.78
N THR A 114 16.62 18.82 -28.76
CA THR A 114 17.01 20.23 -28.85
C THR A 114 16.81 20.93 -27.49
N ALA A 115 17.07 22.23 -27.46
CA ALA A 115 16.86 23.03 -26.26
C ALA A 115 15.38 23.02 -25.82
N THR A 116 14.45 22.96 -26.77
CA THR A 116 13.01 23.15 -26.53
C THR A 116 12.15 21.98 -26.99
N GLU A 117 12.72 21.00 -27.68
CA GLU A 117 11.97 19.87 -28.25
C GLU A 117 12.70 18.55 -28.04
N VAL A 118 11.92 17.50 -27.88
CA VAL A 118 12.39 16.11 -27.91
C VAL A 118 11.67 15.42 -29.06
N LYS A 119 12.43 14.78 -29.94
CA LYS A 119 11.90 13.93 -31.00
C LYS A 119 12.17 12.47 -30.67
N ALA A 120 11.13 11.67 -30.73
CA ALA A 120 11.19 10.24 -30.55
C ALA A 120 10.60 9.52 -31.77
N GLU A 121 11.16 8.38 -32.12
CA GLU A 121 10.63 7.50 -33.16
C GLU A 121 9.85 6.37 -32.49
N LEU A 122 8.64 6.13 -32.95
CA LEU A 122 7.75 5.09 -32.46
C LEU A 122 8.15 3.74 -33.04
N ASP A 123 8.05 2.68 -32.24
CA ASP A 123 8.24 1.31 -32.70
C ASP A 123 7.19 0.90 -33.74
N ARG A 124 6.00 1.53 -33.68
CA ARG A 124 4.89 1.31 -34.62
C ARG A 124 4.17 2.63 -34.90
N PRO A 125 3.70 2.87 -36.14
CA PRO A 125 2.92 4.05 -36.44
C PRO A 125 1.63 4.07 -35.61
N VAL A 126 1.24 5.25 -35.16
CA VAL A 126 0.02 5.48 -34.37
C VAL A 126 -0.88 6.48 -35.09
N SER A 127 -2.19 6.23 -35.05
CA SER A 127 -3.18 7.11 -35.68
C SER A 127 -3.57 8.30 -34.79
N ALA A 128 -3.12 8.34 -33.55
CA ALA A 128 -3.45 9.39 -32.59
C ALA A 128 -2.60 10.64 -32.88
N PRO A 129 -3.19 11.79 -33.25
CA PRO A 129 -2.43 12.98 -33.69
C PRO A 129 -1.73 13.72 -32.54
N SER A 130 -2.15 13.49 -31.30
CA SER A 130 -1.60 14.14 -30.11
C SER A 130 -1.70 13.23 -28.89
N GLY A 131 -0.87 13.51 -27.90
CA GLY A 131 -0.82 12.77 -26.64
C GLY A 131 0.29 13.29 -25.74
N GLU A 132 0.85 12.41 -24.93
CA GLU A 132 1.91 12.70 -23.98
C GLU A 132 3.13 11.82 -24.25
N LEU A 133 4.30 12.41 -24.39
CA LEU A 133 5.56 11.69 -24.38
C LEU A 133 6.04 11.55 -22.94
N VAL A 134 6.01 10.34 -22.43
CA VAL A 134 6.48 9.96 -21.10
C VAL A 134 7.98 9.68 -21.16
N VAL A 135 8.75 10.59 -20.60
CA VAL A 135 10.22 10.57 -20.60
C VAL A 135 10.75 10.18 -19.21
N PRO A 136 11.67 9.20 -19.10
CA PRO A 136 12.32 8.89 -17.83
C PRO A 136 13.25 10.02 -17.37
N GLN A 137 12.99 10.57 -16.19
CA GLN A 137 13.79 11.63 -15.52
C GLN A 137 14.64 11.06 -14.36
N GLY A 138 14.95 9.76 -14.42
CA GLY A 138 15.73 9.06 -13.39
C GLY A 138 14.84 8.41 -12.32
N ARG A 139 15.31 8.44 -11.06
CA ARG A 139 14.64 7.78 -9.93
C ARG A 139 14.38 8.78 -8.80
N GLN A 140 13.21 8.67 -8.16
CA GLN A 140 12.84 9.45 -6.99
C GLN A 140 12.49 8.54 -5.82
N ARG A 141 12.78 8.96 -4.59
CA ARG A 141 12.41 8.18 -3.40
C ARG A 141 10.89 8.14 -3.28
N LEU A 142 10.33 6.95 -3.04
CA LEU A 142 8.89 6.74 -2.89
C LEU A 142 8.32 7.61 -1.76
N ILE A 143 9.06 7.79 -0.67
CA ILE A 143 8.64 8.63 0.45
C ILE A 143 8.45 10.10 0.05
N SER A 144 9.23 10.61 -0.89
CA SER A 144 9.07 11.98 -1.39
C SER A 144 7.78 12.17 -2.20
N VAL A 145 7.22 11.07 -2.72
CA VAL A 145 5.95 11.06 -3.47
C VAL A 145 4.76 10.90 -2.52
N LEU A 146 4.84 9.95 -1.59
CA LEU A 146 3.76 9.67 -0.63
C LEU A 146 3.61 10.75 0.43
N MET A 147 4.72 11.40 0.80
CA MET A 147 4.76 12.39 1.88
C MET A 147 5.48 13.67 1.44
N PRO A 148 4.89 14.45 0.52
CA PRO A 148 5.53 15.63 -0.05
C PRO A 148 5.76 16.76 0.98
N ARG A 149 5.03 16.75 2.10
CA ARG A 149 5.08 17.79 3.14
C ARG A 149 6.02 17.50 4.31
N LEU A 150 6.72 16.37 4.31
CA LEU A 150 7.67 15.99 5.36
C LEU A 150 9.11 16.44 5.05
N ARG A 151 9.26 17.45 4.18
CA ARG A 151 10.53 18.09 3.88
C ARG A 151 10.81 19.24 4.85
#